data_AF-A0A7D7VDX5-F1
#
_entry.id   AF-A0A7D7VDX5-F1
#
_cell.length_a   1.000
_cell.length_b   1.000
_cell.length_c   1.000
_cell.angle_alpha   90.00
_cell.angle_beta   90.00
_cell.angle_gamma   90.00
#
_symmetry.space_group_name_H-M   'P 1'
#
loop_
_entity.id
_entity.type
_entity.pdbx_description
1 polymer ?
#
loop_
_entity_poly.entity_id
_entity_poly.type
_entity_poly.pdbx_seq_one_letter_code
_entity_poly.pdbx_strand_id
1 'polypeptide(L)'
;MLEPLAEALATSGLWLIGVGALLAGIVRGFTGFGTAMVFLPFAAQVLGPFEALTALMIIDLTAPLIHVRRALREGQPGDVLRLGAGAMLAVPVGIYLLSLVHPDVFR
;
A
#
# COMPACT_ATOMS: atom_id res chain seq x y z
N MET A 1 -25.38 -4.32 -5.26
CA MET A 1 -24.33 -3.71 -4.39
C MET A 1 -23.35 -4.74 -3.80
N LEU A 2 -23.67 -6.05 -3.71
CA LEU A 2 -22.74 -7.08 -3.21
C LEU A 2 -21.92 -7.80 -4.30
N GLU A 3 -22.28 -7.62 -5.58
CA GLU A 3 -21.57 -8.17 -6.75
C GLU A 3 -20.03 -8.02 -6.69
N PRO A 4 -19.45 -6.82 -6.46
CA PRO A 4 -17.98 -6.68 -6.42
C PRO A 4 -17.34 -7.40 -5.22
N LEU A 5 -18.07 -7.60 -4.12
CA LEU A 5 -17.59 -8.37 -2.98
C LEU A 5 -17.57 -9.87 -3.30
N ALA A 6 -18.59 -10.37 -4.00
CA ALA A 6 -18.64 -11.76 -4.43
C ALA A 6 -17.51 -12.09 -5.42
N GLU A 7 -17.22 -11.18 -6.35
CA GLU A 7 -16.12 -11.31 -7.31
C GLU A 7 -14.74 -11.28 -6.62
N ALA A 8 -14.55 -10.37 -5.67
CA ALA A 8 -13.32 -10.34 -4.86
C ALA A 8 -13.10 -11.62 -4.05
N LEU A 9 -14.17 -12.17 -3.45
CA LEU A 9 -14.10 -13.43 -2.70
C LEU A 9 -13.86 -14.66 -3.60
N ALA A 10 -14.26 -14.57 -4.88
CA ALA A 10 -14.02 -15.62 -5.87
C ALA A 10 -12.61 -15.57 -6.50
N THR A 11 -11.81 -14.54 -6.18
CA THR A 11 -10.46 -14.38 -6.72
C THR A 11 -9.55 -15.53 -6.27
N SER A 12 -9.04 -16.29 -7.23
CA SER A 12 -8.09 -17.38 -6.96
C SER A 12 -6.79 -16.80 -6.39
N GLY A 13 -6.34 -17.33 -5.25
CA GLY A 13 -5.13 -16.83 -4.58
C GLY A 13 -5.37 -15.71 -3.55
N LEU A 14 -6.62 -15.34 -3.26
CA LEU A 14 -6.94 -14.35 -2.20
C LEU A 14 -6.27 -14.65 -0.84
N TRP A 15 -6.12 -15.94 -0.51
CA TRP A 15 -5.44 -16.37 0.71
C TRP A 15 -3.96 -15.94 0.77
N LEU A 16 -3.25 -15.88 -0.37
CA LEU A 16 -1.86 -15.39 -0.44
C LEU A 16 -1.79 -13.92 -0.11
N ILE A 17 -2.73 -13.12 -0.63
CA ILE A 17 -2.86 -11.70 -0.32
C ILE A 17 -3.11 -11.53 1.18
N GLY A 18 -3.97 -12.36 1.76
CA GLY A 18 -4.26 -12.35 3.21
C GLY A 18 -3.03 -12.66 4.07
N VAL A 19 -2.25 -13.68 3.70
CA VAL A 19 -0.99 -14.01 4.39
C VAL A 19 0.03 -12.87 4.26
N GLY A 20 0.22 -12.36 3.05
CA GLY A 20 1.10 -11.22 2.80
C GLY A 20 0.72 -9.99 3.62
N ALA A 21 -0.58 -9.67 3.69
CA ALA A 21 -1.10 -8.56 4.49
C ALA A 21 -0.88 -8.77 5.99
N LEU A 22 -1.07 -9.99 6.50
CA LEU A 22 -0.84 -10.32 7.91
C LEU A 22 0.65 -10.15 8.28
N LEU A 23 1.55 -10.71 7.46
CA LEU A 23 2.99 -10.59 7.66
C LEU A 23 3.46 -9.14 7.55
N ALA A 24 2.95 -8.41 6.55
CA ALA A 24 3.22 -6.99 6.36
C ALA A 24 2.74 -6.14 7.55
N GLY A 25 1.61 -6.52 8.16
CA GLY A 25 1.10 -5.93 9.40
C GLY A 25 2.00 -6.17 10.60
N ILE A 26 2.60 -7.35 10.74
CA ILE A 26 3.55 -7.67 11.82
C ILE A 26 4.81 -6.80 11.72
N VAL A 27 5.33 -6.58 10.50
CA VAL A 27 6.52 -5.74 10.27
C VAL A 27 6.21 -4.26 10.16
N ARG A 28 4.94 -3.86 10.31
CA ARG A 28 4.53 -2.46 10.22
C ARG A 28 5.05 -1.69 11.43
N GLY A 29 5.78 -0.60 11.16
CA GLY A 29 6.35 0.26 12.19
C GLY A 29 7.84 0.05 12.49
N PHE A 30 8.49 -0.95 11.88
CA PHE A 30 9.94 -1.14 12.02
C PHE A 30 10.76 -0.18 11.16
N THR A 31 10.44 -0.03 9.87
CA THR A 31 11.28 0.72 8.90
C THR A 31 10.51 1.69 7.99
N GLY A 32 9.22 1.94 8.24
CA GLY A 32 8.37 2.80 7.40
C GLY A 32 8.03 2.22 6.01
N PHE A 33 8.91 1.40 5.43
CA PHE A 33 8.77 0.77 4.11
C PHE A 33 8.64 -0.76 4.17
N GLY A 34 8.73 -1.36 5.37
CA GLY A 34 8.68 -2.81 5.59
C GLY A 34 7.39 -3.47 5.11
N THR A 35 6.25 -2.77 5.19
CA THR A 35 4.97 -3.27 4.68
C THR A 35 5.08 -3.60 3.19
N ALA A 36 5.62 -2.68 2.39
CA ALA A 36 5.72 -2.84 0.94
C ALA A 36 6.64 -4.00 0.56
N MET A 37 7.81 -4.09 1.20
CA MET A 37 8.79 -5.16 0.93
C MET A 37 8.22 -6.56 1.22
N VAL A 38 7.34 -6.68 2.21
CA VAL A 38 6.71 -7.95 2.55
C VAL A 38 5.45 -8.21 1.74
N PHE A 39 4.61 -7.20 1.50
CA PHE A 39 3.30 -7.38 0.86
C PHE A 39 3.40 -7.61 -0.65
N LEU A 40 4.24 -6.83 -1.37
CA LEU A 40 4.29 -6.86 -2.83
C LEU A 40 4.60 -8.24 -3.43
N PRO A 41 5.57 -9.02 -2.89
CA PRO A 41 5.88 -10.35 -3.42
C PRO A 41 4.71 -11.34 -3.34
N PHE A 42 3.77 -11.15 -2.42
CA PHE A 42 2.56 -11.98 -2.34
C PHE A 42 1.47 -11.43 -3.25
N ALA A 43 1.27 -10.10 -3.25
CA ALA A 43 0.24 -9.45 -4.04
C ALA A 43 0.50 -9.61 -5.55
N ALA A 44 1.74 -9.45 -6.01
CA ALA A 44 2.12 -9.52 -7.43
C ALA A 44 1.93 -10.91 -8.06
N GLN A 45 1.81 -11.96 -7.23
CA GLN A 45 1.51 -13.33 -7.69
C GLN A 45 0.05 -13.49 -8.12
N VAL A 46 -0.84 -12.62 -7.63
CA VAL A 46 -2.30 -12.74 -7.79
C VAL A 46 -2.89 -11.54 -8.53
N LEU A 47 -2.36 -10.35 -8.27
CA LEU A 47 -2.86 -9.07 -8.74
C LEU A 47 -1.94 -8.47 -9.81
N GLY A 48 -2.53 -7.65 -10.69
CA GLY A 48 -1.76 -6.80 -11.59
C GLY A 48 -0.99 -5.69 -10.83
N PRO A 49 -0.01 -5.04 -11.48
CA PRO A 49 0.83 -4.02 -10.83
C PRO A 49 0.04 -2.88 -10.18
N PHE A 50 -0.99 -2.40 -10.88
CA PHE A 50 -1.86 -1.33 -10.38
C PHE A 50 -2.71 -1.77 -9.20
N GLU A 51 -3.26 -2.99 -9.24
CA GLU A 51 -4.10 -3.54 -8.18
C GLU A 51 -3.28 -3.79 -6.92
N ALA A 52 -2.08 -4.37 -7.06
CA ALA A 52 -1.16 -4.62 -5.97
C ALA A 52 -0.72 -3.32 -5.27
N LEU A 53 -0.33 -2.30 -6.04
CA LEU A 53 0.00 -0.98 -5.48
C LEU A 53 -1.21 -0.28 -4.86
N THR A 54 -2.39 -0.41 -5.46
CA THR A 54 -3.63 0.17 -4.89
C THR A 54 -3.92 -0.46 -3.54
N ALA A 55 -3.84 -1.79 -3.42
CA ALA A 55 -4.03 -2.49 -2.16
C ALA A 55 -2.97 -2.07 -1.11
N LEU A 56 -1.70 -1.99 -1.51
CA LEU A 56 -0.62 -1.52 -0.65
C LEU A 56 -0.90 -0.09 -0.15
N MET A 57 -1.27 0.82 -1.04
CA MET A 57 -1.56 2.21 -0.69
C MET A 57 -2.72 2.32 0.29
N ILE A 58 -3.77 1.52 0.14
CA ILE A 58 -4.87 1.47 1.11
C ILE A 58 -4.34 1.04 2.49
N ILE A 59 -3.55 -0.03 2.56
CA ILE A 59 -2.96 -0.51 3.83
C ILE A 59 -2.04 0.55 4.45
N ASP A 60 -1.17 1.15 3.63
CA ASP A 60 -0.13 2.05 4.09
C ASP A 60 -0.63 3.46 4.42
N LEU A 61 -1.66 3.99 3.75
CA LEU A 61 -2.22 5.31 4.06
C LEU A 61 -3.24 5.28 5.20
N THR A 62 -4.01 4.19 5.35
CA THR A 62 -5.15 4.18 6.30
C THR A 62 -4.72 4.49 7.73
N ALA A 63 -3.69 3.80 8.23
CA ALA A 63 -3.22 4.01 9.61
C ALA A 63 -2.64 5.42 9.84
N PRO A 64 -1.71 5.94 9.01
CA PRO A 64 -1.23 7.32 9.13
C PRO A 64 -2.33 8.37 9.03
N LEU A 65 -3.31 8.20 8.14
CA LEU A 65 -4.42 9.14 7.98
C LEU A 65 -5.23 9.30 9.27
N ILE A 66 -5.50 8.20 9.97
CA ILE A 66 -6.23 8.24 11.25
C ILE A 66 -5.39 8.98 12.31
N HIS A 67 -4.06 8.83 12.29
CA HIS A 67 -3.16 9.39 13.29
C HIS A 67 -2.62 10.79 12.94
N VAL A 68 -2.86 11.32 11.73
CA VAL A 68 -2.23 12.56 11.25
C VAL A 68 -2.56 13.77 12.13
N ARG A 69 -3.81 13.89 12.59
CA ARG A 69 -4.23 15.01 13.45
C ARG A 69 -3.49 15.00 14.78
N ARG A 70 -3.26 13.80 15.33
CA ARG A 70 -2.51 13.63 16.57
C ARG A 70 -1.03 13.92 16.34
N ALA A 71 -0.45 13.43 15.24
CA ALA A 71 0.93 13.70 14.86
C ALA A 71 1.21 15.20 14.67
N LEU A 72 0.26 15.96 14.14
CA LEU A 72 0.36 17.42 13.99
C LEU A 72 0.25 18.18 15.33
N ARG A 73 -0.51 17.66 16.31
CA ARG A 73 -0.71 18.31 17.62
C ARG A 73 0.35 17.95 18.65
N GLU A 74 0.75 16.68 18.69
CA GLU A 74 1.60 16.10 19.73
C GLU A 74 3.01 15.74 19.23
N GLY A 75 3.21 15.68 17.91
CA GLY A 75 4.48 15.32 17.29
C GLY A 75 5.25 16.53 16.75
N GLN A 76 6.07 16.29 15.73
CA GLN A 76 6.86 17.31 15.04
C GLN A 76 6.16 17.72 13.74
N PRO A 77 5.32 18.77 13.75
CA PRO A 77 4.49 19.13 12.59
C PRO A 77 5.31 19.46 11.35
N GLY A 78 6.51 20.02 11.51
CA GLY A 78 7.43 20.28 10.40
C GLY A 78 7.82 19.01 9.64
N ASP A 79 8.10 17.92 10.36
CA ASP A 79 8.48 16.65 9.73
C ASP A 79 7.28 15.92 9.17
N VAL A 80 6.12 15.99 9.84
CA VAL A 80 4.85 15.47 9.31
C VAL A 80 4.50 16.16 7.99
N LEU A 81 4.63 17.48 7.90
CA LEU A 81 4.39 18.25 6.67
C LEU A 81 5.41 17.94 5.58
N ARG A 82 6.71 17.83 5.92
CA ARG A 82 7.77 17.48 4.95
C ARG A 82 7.56 16.09 4.36
N LEU A 83 7.31 15.09 5.21
CA LEU A 83 7.04 13.72 4.78
C LEU A 83 5.73 13.63 4.00
N GLY A 84 4.68 14.30 4.47
CA GLY A 84 3.38 14.35 3.79
C GLY A 84 3.46 15.01 2.41
N ALA A 85 4.17 16.14 2.29
CA ALA A 85 4.38 16.81 1.00
C ALA A 85 5.23 15.95 0.06
N GLY A 86 6.29 15.31 0.57
CA GLY A 86 7.10 14.37 -0.19
C GLY A 86 6.26 13.21 -0.71
N ALA A 87 5.43 12.59 0.13
CA ALA A 87 4.52 11.53 -0.28
C ALA A 87 3.49 12.01 -1.32
N MET A 88 2.90 13.18 -1.12
CA MET A 88 1.94 13.77 -2.06
C MET A 88 2.50 14.01 -3.46
N LEU A 89 3.80 14.32 -3.58
CA LEU A 89 4.45 14.52 -4.86
C LEU A 89 5.00 13.20 -5.44
N ALA A 90 5.62 12.37 -4.60
CA ALA A 90 6.28 11.15 -5.04
C ALA A 90 5.28 10.04 -5.44
N VAL A 91 4.14 9.92 -4.74
CA VAL A 91 3.15 8.88 -5.02
C VAL A 91 2.55 9.01 -6.43
N PRO A 92 2.02 10.18 -6.85
CA PRO A 92 1.51 10.34 -8.22
C PRO A 92 2.58 10.10 -9.28
N VAL A 93 3.82 10.56 -9.02
CA VAL A 93 4.96 10.31 -9.92
C VAL A 93 5.27 8.83 -10.03
N GLY A 94 5.29 8.09 -8.92
CA GLY A 94 5.50 6.64 -8.91
C GLY A 94 4.41 5.89 -9.66
N ILE A 95 3.14 6.25 -9.47
CA ILE A 95 2.00 5.66 -10.18
C ILE A 95 2.10 5.97 -11.69
N TYR A 96 2.47 7.20 -12.05
CA TYR A 96 2.67 7.57 -13.45
C TYR A 96 3.80 6.76 -14.09
N LEU A 97 4.94 6.61 -13.41
CA LEU A 97 6.05 5.80 -13.89
C LEU A 97 5.65 4.33 -14.03
N LEU A 98 4.84 3.79 -13.11
CA LEU A 98 4.31 2.43 -13.22
C LEU A 98 3.51 2.24 -14.52
N SER A 99 2.75 3.25 -14.95
CA SER A 99 1.99 3.18 -16.20
C SER A 99 2.85 3.02 -17.46
N LEU A 100 4.14 3.34 -17.35
CA LEU A 100 5.13 3.24 -18.43
C LEU A 100 5.91 1.92 -18.39
N VAL A 101 5.83 1.16 -17.29
CA VAL A 101 6.58 -0.09 -17.11
C VAL A 101 5.76 -1.26 -17.63
N HIS A 102 6.41 -2.14 -18.40
CA HIS A 102 5.75 -3.37 -18.88
C HIS A 102 5.37 -4.27 -17.69
N PRO A 103 4.14 -4.81 -17.65
CA PRO A 103 3.66 -5.61 -16.52
C PRO A 103 4.54 -6.82 -16.17
N ASP A 104 5.27 -7.35 -17.15
CA ASP A 104 6.14 -8.52 -16.99
C ASP A 104 7.39 -8.24 -16.13
N VAL A 105 7.79 -6.97 -15.98
CA VAL A 105 8.91 -6.56 -15.12
C VAL A 105 8.49 -6.51 -13.64
N PHE A 106 7.18 -6.45 -13.37
CA PHE A 106 6.67 -6.30 -12.01
C PHE A 106 6.56 -7.63 -11.23
N ARG A 107 6.62 -8.76 -11.94
CA ARG A 107 6.47 -10.11 -11.36
C ARG A 107 7.79 -10.68 -10.84
#